data_AF-A0A0P9U2V0-F1
#
_entry.id   AF-A0A0P9U2V0-F1
#
_cell.length_a   1.000
_cell.length_b   1.000
_cell.length_c   1.000
_cell.angle_alpha   90.00
_cell.angle_beta   90.00
_cell.angle_gamma   90.00
#
_symmetry.space_group_name_H-M   'P 1'
#
loop_
_entity.id
_entity.type
_entity.pdbx_description
1 polymer ?
#
loop_
_entity_poly.entity_id
_entity_poly.type
_entity_poly.pdbx_seq_one_letter_code
_entity_poly.pdbx_strand_id
1 'polypeptide(L)'
;MSSKIFAKYLITVTFVIYAALISLLSGCSADDPPPAAPKPSVSVITVQPRSQALTTELAGRTQAFMVAEIRPQVSGIVQQRLFVEGADVKAGQPLYQLDSATYQAALAESQATLKSAQATARRDIGLAKIDAISQQDKEDAEASLLTAAAEV
;
A
#
# COMPACT_ATOMS: atom_id res chain seq x y z
N MET A 1 -128.83 -36.70 -5.72
CA MET A 1 -128.61 -36.87 -7.18
C MET A 1 -127.43 -35.99 -7.61
N SER A 2 -126.23 -36.07 -7.00
CA SER A 2 -125.20 -37.13 -6.98
C SER A 2 -124.93 -37.76 -8.35
N SER A 3 -123.79 -37.40 -8.99
CA SER A 3 -122.92 -38.33 -9.76
C SER A 3 -121.98 -37.63 -10.76
N LYS A 4 -122.18 -36.36 -11.18
CA LYS A 4 -121.37 -35.75 -12.27
C LYS A 4 -120.29 -34.74 -11.87
N ILE A 5 -120.21 -34.33 -10.60
CA ILE A 5 -119.28 -33.29 -10.12
C ILE A 5 -117.93 -33.90 -9.67
N PHE A 6 -117.93 -35.12 -9.13
CA PHE A 6 -116.73 -35.80 -8.64
C PHE A 6 -115.75 -36.19 -9.77
N ALA A 7 -116.26 -36.56 -10.95
CA ALA A 7 -115.44 -36.95 -12.10
C ALA A 7 -114.68 -35.77 -12.74
N LYS A 8 -115.24 -34.55 -12.69
CA LYS A 8 -114.57 -33.34 -13.22
C LYS A 8 -113.35 -32.94 -12.39
N TYR A 9 -113.45 -33.03 -11.06
CA TYR A 9 -112.34 -32.69 -10.16
C TYR A 9 -111.17 -33.68 -10.26
N LEU A 10 -111.45 -34.97 -10.45
CA LEU A 10 -110.43 -36.02 -10.62
C LEU A 10 -109.59 -35.82 -11.90
N ILE A 11 -110.19 -35.33 -12.99
CA ILE A 11 -109.49 -35.08 -14.26
C ILE A 11 -108.65 -33.80 -14.17
N THR A 12 -109.13 -32.73 -13.52
CA THR A 12 -108.36 -31.49 -13.32
C THR A 12 -107.15 -31.66 -12.40
N VAL A 13 -107.23 -32.48 -11.35
CA VAL A 13 -106.10 -32.72 -10.44
C VAL A 13 -104.98 -33.51 -11.12
N THR A 14 -105.35 -34.49 -11.96
CA THR A 14 -104.38 -35.30 -12.72
C THR A 14 -103.64 -34.47 -13.79
N PHE A 15 -104.33 -33.48 -14.41
CA PHE A 15 -103.72 -32.58 -15.40
C PHE A 15 -102.72 -31.58 -14.76
N VAL A 16 -103.01 -31.10 -13.55
CA VAL A 16 -102.11 -30.20 -12.81
C VAL A 16 -100.84 -30.92 -12.33
N ILE A 17 -100.95 -32.18 -11.93
CA ILE A 17 -99.78 -33.00 -11.53
C ILE A 17 -98.90 -33.31 -12.76
N TYR A 18 -99.49 -33.58 -13.92
CA TYR A 18 -98.73 -33.82 -15.16
C TYR A 18 -98.03 -32.54 -15.66
N ALA A 19 -98.68 -31.38 -15.57
CA ALA A 19 -98.07 -30.09 -15.91
C ALA A 19 -96.93 -29.67 -14.94
N ALA A 20 -97.05 -30.02 -13.66
CA ALA A 20 -95.98 -29.83 -12.68
C ALA A 20 -94.78 -30.75 -12.98
N LEU A 21 -95.00 -32.01 -13.37
CA LEU A 21 -93.92 -32.96 -13.65
C LEU A 21 -93.14 -32.61 -14.94
N ILE A 22 -93.77 -31.97 -15.92
CA ILE A 22 -93.09 -31.46 -17.14
C ILE A 22 -92.26 -30.20 -16.84
N SER A 23 -92.69 -29.39 -15.87
CA SER A 23 -91.96 -28.17 -15.45
C SER A 23 -90.68 -28.47 -14.67
N LEU A 24 -90.56 -29.65 -14.05
CA LEU A 24 -89.35 -30.10 -13.36
C LEU A 24 -88.29 -30.74 -14.29
N LEU A 25 -88.57 -30.90 -15.60
CA LEU A 25 -87.63 -31.48 -16.57
C LEU A 25 -86.97 -30.44 -17.52
N SER A 26 -87.28 -29.14 -17.40
CA SER A 26 -86.70 -28.08 -18.24
C SER A 26 -85.43 -27.45 -17.67
N GLY A 27 -84.49 -28.28 -17.18
CA GLY A 27 -83.14 -27.88 -16.77
C GLY A 27 -82.09 -28.35 -17.77
N CYS A 28 -82.12 -27.83 -19.00
CA CYS A 28 -81.09 -28.08 -20.01
C CYS A 28 -80.04 -26.96 -19.90
N SER A 29 -78.85 -27.29 -19.41
CA SER A 29 -77.70 -26.38 -19.33
C SER A 29 -76.98 -26.33 -20.68
N ALA A 30 -76.76 -25.11 -21.20
CA ALA A 30 -75.84 -24.88 -22.31
C ALA A 30 -74.40 -24.90 -21.79
N ASP A 31 -73.57 -25.80 -22.32
CA ASP A 31 -72.13 -25.85 -22.08
C ASP A 31 -71.42 -24.80 -22.95
N ASP A 32 -71.23 -23.59 -22.42
CA ASP A 32 -70.25 -22.65 -22.96
C ASP A 32 -68.84 -23.08 -22.48
N PRO A 33 -67.83 -23.16 -23.37
CA PRO A 33 -66.48 -23.52 -22.97
C PRO A 33 -65.91 -22.49 -21.98
N PRO A 34 -65.23 -22.94 -20.91
CA PRO A 34 -64.73 -22.02 -19.88
C PRO A 34 -63.77 -20.99 -20.50
N PRO A 35 -63.85 -19.72 -20.11
CA PRO A 35 -62.97 -18.68 -20.63
C PRO A 35 -61.51 -19.05 -20.37
N ALA A 36 -60.67 -18.92 -21.40
CA ALA A 36 -59.25 -19.23 -21.33
C ALA A 36 -58.60 -18.48 -20.15
N ALA A 37 -57.91 -19.22 -19.28
CA ALA A 37 -57.26 -18.65 -18.11
C ALA A 37 -56.28 -17.55 -18.55
N PRO A 38 -56.27 -16.38 -17.88
CA PRO A 38 -55.38 -15.29 -18.23
C PRO A 38 -53.93 -15.76 -18.10
N LYS A 39 -53.14 -15.52 -19.16
CA LYS A 39 -51.72 -15.88 -19.17
C LYS A 39 -51.03 -15.17 -18.02
N PRO A 40 -50.24 -15.88 -17.18
CA PRO A 40 -49.57 -15.26 -16.05
C PRO A 40 -48.62 -14.18 -16.55
N SER A 41 -48.76 -12.97 -16.03
CA SER A 41 -47.86 -11.87 -16.35
C SER A 41 -46.52 -12.10 -15.65
N VAL A 42 -45.44 -11.88 -16.39
CA VAL A 42 -44.08 -11.98 -15.88
C VAL A 42 -43.39 -10.64 -16.06
N SER A 43 -42.57 -10.26 -15.08
CA SER A 43 -41.71 -9.09 -15.20
C SER A 43 -40.46 -9.47 -15.99
N VAL A 44 -40.17 -8.70 -17.04
CA VAL A 44 -38.97 -8.87 -17.86
C VAL A 44 -38.10 -7.63 -17.78
N ILE A 45 -36.79 -7.82 -17.80
CA ILE A 45 -35.82 -6.75 -17.97
C ILE A 45 -35.06 -7.00 -19.27
N THR A 46 -34.85 -5.96 -20.08
CA THR A 46 -34.00 -6.04 -21.27
C THR A 46 -32.58 -5.60 -20.90
N VAL A 47 -31.61 -6.51 -21.03
CA VAL A 47 -30.20 -6.23 -20.75
C VAL A 47 -29.54 -5.67 -22.02
N GLN A 48 -28.81 -4.55 -21.90
CA GLN A 48 -27.96 -4.02 -22.96
C GLN A 48 -26.47 -4.24 -22.61
N PRO A 49 -25.64 -4.63 -23.58
CA PRO A 49 -24.21 -4.73 -23.37
C PRO A 49 -23.62 -3.33 -23.15
N ARG A 50 -22.87 -3.18 -22.05
CA ARG A 50 -22.10 -1.97 -21.75
C ARG A 50 -20.67 -2.37 -21.40
N SER A 51 -19.70 -1.62 -21.89
CA SER A 51 -18.31 -1.78 -21.47
C SER A 51 -18.16 -1.25 -20.04
N GLN A 52 -17.56 -2.04 -19.15
CA GLN A 52 -17.30 -1.65 -17.77
C GLN A 52 -15.86 -2.02 -17.42
N ALA A 53 -15.09 -1.04 -16.94
CA ALA A 53 -13.75 -1.28 -16.45
C ALA A 53 -13.80 -2.06 -15.13
N LEU A 54 -12.98 -3.09 -15.02
CA LEU A 54 -12.75 -3.82 -13.77
C LEU A 54 -11.56 -3.17 -13.07
N THR A 55 -11.80 -2.58 -11.90
CA THR A 55 -10.76 -1.99 -11.05
C THR A 55 -10.60 -2.81 -9.79
N THR A 56 -9.36 -3.01 -9.36
CA THR A 56 -9.02 -3.70 -8.12
C THR A 56 -8.27 -2.73 -7.22
N GLU A 57 -8.76 -2.55 -6.00
CA GLU A 57 -8.07 -1.76 -4.98
C GLU A 57 -7.16 -2.66 -4.15
N LEU A 58 -5.91 -2.23 -4.00
CA LEU A 58 -4.90 -2.96 -3.22
C LEU A 58 -4.45 -2.08 -2.06
N ALA A 59 -4.43 -2.66 -0.86
CA ALA A 59 -3.87 -2.00 0.30
C ALA A 59 -2.34 -1.93 0.19
N GLY A 60 -1.77 -0.77 0.49
CA GLY A 60 -0.33 -0.54 0.45
C GLY A 60 0.12 0.48 1.48
N ARG A 61 1.42 0.52 1.74
CA ARG A 61 2.08 1.55 2.56
C ARG A 61 3.21 2.17 1.79
N THR A 62 3.38 3.48 1.92
CA THR A 62 4.53 4.21 1.37
C THR A 62 5.76 3.99 2.24
N GLN A 63 6.93 3.98 1.62
CA GLN A 63 8.23 3.96 2.29
C GLN A 63 9.16 4.99 1.66
N ALA A 64 10.16 5.43 2.42
CA ALA A 64 11.20 6.29 1.88
C ALA A 64 12.00 5.52 0.81
N PHE A 65 12.35 6.20 -0.29
CA PHE A 65 13.19 5.61 -1.34
C PHE A 65 14.59 5.25 -0.81
N MET A 66 15.12 6.07 0.10
CA MET A 66 16.40 5.86 0.76
C MET A 66 16.33 6.39 2.19
N VAL A 67 16.95 5.67 3.12
CA VAL A 67 17.08 6.07 4.52
C VAL A 67 18.56 6.05 4.87
N ALA A 68 19.08 7.16 5.37
CA ALA A 68 20.46 7.27 5.85
C ALA A 68 20.45 7.58 7.35
N GLU A 69 21.11 6.73 8.13
CA GLU A 69 21.30 6.95 9.56
C GLU A 69 22.61 7.70 9.80
N ILE A 70 22.53 8.84 10.48
CA ILE A 70 23.72 9.62 10.83
C ILE A 70 24.29 9.08 12.14
N ARG A 71 25.53 8.57 12.09
CA ARG A 71 26.25 8.02 13.25
C ARG A 71 27.60 8.71 13.39
N PRO A 72 28.01 9.08 14.61
CA PRO A 72 29.36 9.62 14.82
C PRO A 72 30.40 8.52 14.56
N GLN A 73 31.47 8.87 13.83
CA GLN A 73 32.62 7.97 13.60
C GLN A 73 33.73 8.16 14.62
N VAL A 74 33.70 9.28 15.35
CA VAL A 74 34.68 9.66 16.37
C VAL A 74 33.96 10.08 17.64
N SER A 75 34.61 9.86 18.78
CA SER A 75 34.10 10.28 20.08
C SER A 75 34.25 11.78 20.28
N GLY A 76 33.28 12.43 20.88
CA GLY A 76 33.36 13.86 21.17
C GLY A 76 32.07 14.43 21.72
N ILE A 77 32.17 15.66 22.21
CA ILE A 77 31.00 16.42 22.67
C ILE A 77 30.44 17.19 21.49
N VAL A 78 29.12 17.17 21.30
CA VAL A 78 28.45 17.98 20.28
C VAL A 78 28.51 19.44 20.70
N GLN A 79 29.22 20.25 19.93
CA GLN A 79 29.36 21.69 20.15
C GLN A 79 28.16 22.45 19.55
N GLN A 80 27.77 22.10 18.32
CA GLN A 80 26.68 22.79 17.63
C GLN A 80 25.95 21.88 16.64
N ARG A 81 24.64 22.11 16.49
CA ARG A 81 23.82 21.61 15.39
C ARG A 81 23.75 22.65 14.27
N LEU A 82 24.08 22.25 13.05
CA LEU A 82 24.25 23.15 11.90
C LEU A 82 23.10 23.08 10.88
N PHE A 83 21.99 22.44 11.25
CA PHE A 83 20.80 22.33 10.40
C PHE A 83 19.52 22.59 11.19
N VAL A 84 18.45 22.88 10.45
CA VAL A 84 17.09 23.04 10.98
C VAL A 84 16.36 21.71 10.82
N GLU A 85 15.70 21.24 11.87
CA GLU A 85 14.93 19.99 11.82
C GLU A 85 13.79 20.06 10.80
N GLY A 86 13.64 18.98 10.03
CA GLY A 86 12.64 18.89 8.96
C GLY A 86 13.00 19.61 7.66
N ALA A 87 14.16 20.28 7.59
CA ALA A 87 14.64 20.87 6.36
C ALA A 87 15.39 19.86 5.46
N ASP A 88 15.42 20.13 4.16
CA ASP A 88 16.24 19.39 3.21
C ASP A 88 17.72 19.73 3.38
N VAL A 89 18.57 18.70 3.33
CA VAL A 89 20.04 18.82 3.44
C VAL A 89 20.72 18.24 2.21
N LYS A 90 21.88 18.79 1.86
CA LYS A 90 22.68 18.30 0.72
C LYS A 90 23.72 17.28 1.18
N ALA A 91 24.11 16.37 0.29
CA ALA A 91 25.22 15.46 0.54
C ALA A 91 26.50 16.25 0.85
N GLY A 92 27.23 15.83 1.89
CA GLY A 92 28.44 16.51 2.36
C GLY A 92 28.21 17.77 3.20
N GLN A 93 26.96 18.22 3.38
CA GLN A 93 26.66 19.35 4.26
C GLN A 93 26.98 18.98 5.72
N PRO A 94 27.76 19.80 6.44
CA PRO A 94 27.98 19.60 7.87
C PRO A 94 26.67 19.68 8.65
N LEU A 95 26.37 18.64 9.43
CA LEU A 95 25.16 18.58 10.26
C LEU A 95 25.46 18.86 11.74
N TYR A 96 26.59 18.37 12.23
CA TYR A 96 27.03 18.53 13.61
C TYR A 96 28.48 18.97 13.64
N GLN A 97 28.79 19.91 14.54
CA GLN A 97 30.14 20.25 14.90
C GLN A 97 30.45 19.58 16.25
N LEU A 98 31.50 18.77 16.29
CA LEU A 98 32.05 18.23 17.53
C LEU A 98 33.15 19.15 18.06
N ASP A 99 33.36 19.14 19.37
CA ASP A 99 34.54 19.76 19.96
C ASP A 99 35.82 19.07 19.44
N SER A 100 36.63 19.84 18.75
CA SER A 100 37.84 19.37 18.09
C SER A 100 39.11 19.63 18.90
N ALA A 101 39.05 20.16 20.13
CA ALA A 101 40.24 20.56 20.88
C ALA A 101 41.28 19.44 21.01
N THR A 102 40.86 18.23 21.39
CA THR A 102 41.76 17.06 21.51
C THR A 102 42.34 16.64 20.16
N TYR A 103 41.52 16.65 19.10
CA TYR A 103 41.96 16.27 17.76
C TYR A 103 42.92 17.31 17.15
N GLN A 104 42.69 18.60 17.40
CA GLN A 104 43.60 19.67 16.98
C GLN A 104 44.93 19.60 17.72
N ALA A 105 44.91 19.30 19.03
CA ALA A 105 46.13 19.12 19.80
C ALA A 105 46.95 17.92 19.29
N ALA A 106 46.31 16.77 19.07
CA ALA A 106 46.98 15.59 18.51
C ALA A 106 47.54 15.84 17.11
N LEU A 107 46.79 16.54 16.24
CA LEU A 107 47.27 16.93 14.92
C LEU A 107 48.49 17.86 15.02
N ALA A 108 48.48 18.84 15.93
CA ALA A 108 49.60 19.75 16.13
C ALA A 108 50.85 19.01 16.62
N GLU A 109 50.69 18.01 17.48
CA GLU A 109 51.77 17.12 17.92
C GLU A 109 52.36 16.32 16.76
N SER A 110 51.53 15.61 15.98
CA SER A 110 52.00 14.85 14.80
C SER A 110 52.70 15.75 13.77
N GLN A 111 52.17 16.96 13.55
CA GLN A 111 52.80 17.94 12.66
C GLN A 111 54.18 18.41 13.16
N ALA A 112 54.35 18.57 14.48
CA ALA A 112 55.64 18.90 15.06
C ALA A 112 56.66 17.76 14.88
N THR A 113 56.22 16.51 15.10
CA THR A 113 57.02 15.30 14.86
C THR A 113 57.43 15.19 13.40
N LEU A 114 56.49 15.37 12.46
CA LEU A 114 56.77 15.41 11.03
C LEU A 114 57.80 16.47 10.67
N LYS A 115 57.66 17.69 11.20
CA LYS A 115 58.61 18.78 10.94
C LYS A 115 60.02 18.46 11.43
N SER A 116 60.14 17.81 12.60
CA SER A 116 61.41 17.34 13.14
C SER A 116 62.05 16.27 12.23
N ALA A 117 61.27 15.26 11.85
CA ALA A 117 61.72 14.19 10.96
C ALA A 117 62.13 14.73 9.58
N GLN A 118 61.36 15.68 9.02
CA GLN A 118 61.70 16.37 7.77
C GLN A 118 63.04 17.11 7.85
N ALA A 119 63.33 17.78 8.97
CA ALA A 119 64.59 18.49 9.14
C ALA A 119 65.77 17.51 9.23
N THR A 120 65.60 16.41 9.96
CA THR A 120 66.58 15.32 10.08
C THR A 120 66.85 14.67 8.72
N ALA A 121 65.81 14.19 8.02
CA ALA A 121 65.96 13.57 6.71
C ALA A 121 66.61 14.53 5.69
N ARG A 122 66.21 15.80 5.67
CA ARG A 122 66.82 16.80 4.77
C ARG A 122 68.31 16.96 5.04
N ARG A 123 68.71 17.05 6.31
CA ARG A 123 70.11 17.15 6.70
C ARG A 123 70.87 15.90 6.29
N ASP A 124 70.34 14.73 6.61
CA ASP A 124 71.05 13.45 6.44
C ASP A 124 71.16 13.09 4.96
N ILE A 125 70.14 13.35 4.14
CA ILE A 125 70.22 13.28 2.67
C ILE A 125 71.31 14.22 2.12
N GLY A 126 71.46 15.41 2.70
CA GLY A 126 72.53 16.35 2.34
C GLY A 126 73.92 15.83 2.69
N LEU A 127 74.08 15.24 3.88
CA LEU A 127 75.34 14.67 4.35
C LEU A 127 75.72 13.40 3.58
N ALA A 128 74.76 12.56 3.22
CA ALA A 128 74.99 11.35 2.43
C ALA A 128 75.50 11.67 1.01
N LYS A 129 75.12 12.82 0.44
CA LYS A 129 75.62 13.28 -0.88
C LYS A 129 77.11 13.65 -0.87
N ILE A 130 77.65 13.98 0.30
CA ILE A 130 79.06 14.32 0.48
C ILE A 130 79.82 13.21 1.23
N ASP A 131 79.26 11.99 1.27
CA ASP A 131 79.81 10.81 1.93
C ASP A 131 80.15 11.00 3.43
N ALA A 132 79.46 11.93 4.11
CA ALA A 132 79.70 12.26 5.52
C ALA A 132 78.96 11.34 6.50
N ILE A 133 78.00 10.54 6.03
CA ILE A 133 77.24 9.53 6.78
C ILE A 133 77.02 8.27 5.94
N SER A 134 76.57 7.17 6.55
CA SER A 134 76.31 5.92 5.84
C SER A 134 74.99 5.95 5.04
N GLN A 135 74.84 5.05 4.06
CA GLN A 135 73.56 4.87 3.35
C GLN A 135 72.45 4.37 4.27
N GLN A 136 72.80 3.57 5.27
CA GLN A 136 71.83 3.09 6.27
C GLN A 136 71.24 4.27 7.06
N ASP A 137 72.07 5.21 7.52
CA ASP A 137 71.59 6.39 8.26
C ASP A 137 70.63 7.24 7.43
N LYS A 138 70.93 7.39 6.12
CA LYS A 138 70.04 8.06 5.18
C LYS A 138 68.71 7.33 5.04
N GLU A 139 68.74 6.02 4.84
CA GLU A 139 67.54 5.18 4.72
C GLU A 139 66.70 5.20 6.01
N ASP A 140 67.33 5.16 7.18
CA ASP A 140 66.69 5.25 8.48
C ASP A 140 66.00 6.63 8.68
N ALA A 141 66.64 7.71 8.24
CA ALA A 141 66.06 9.05 8.28
C ALA A 141 64.89 9.21 7.30
N GLU A 142 64.98 8.64 6.10
CA GLU A 142 63.89 8.60 5.11
C GLU A 142 62.71 7.76 5.63
N ALA A 143 62.97 6.61 6.24
CA ALA A 143 61.94 5.74 6.84
C ALA A 143 61.23 6.43 8.01
N SER A 144 61.98 7.15 8.86
CA SER A 144 61.43 7.93 9.97
C SER A 144 60.55 9.08 9.47
N LEU A 145 60.94 9.75 8.39
CA LEU A 145 60.13 10.78 7.73
C LEU A 145 58.82 10.19 7.19
N LEU A 146 58.87 9.05 6.51
CA LEU A 146 57.67 8.41 5.96
C LEU A 146 56.69 7.97 7.06
N THR A 147 57.21 7.45 8.17
CA THR A 147 56.40 7.09 9.34
C THR A 147 55.71 8.32 9.93
N ALA A 148 56.47 9.39 10.18
CA ALA A 148 55.92 10.63 10.72
C ALA A 148 54.92 11.30 9.75
N ALA A 149 55.06 11.08 8.43
CA ALA A 149 54.11 11.59 7.44
C ALA A 149 52.80 10.79 7.42
N ALA A 150 52.82 9.52 7.83
CA ALA A 150 51.62 8.68 7.92
C ALA A 150 50.82 8.92 9.23
N GLU A 151 51.44 9.53 10.24
CA GLU A 151 50.82 9.89 11.53
C GLU A 151 50.02 11.20 11.49
N VAL A 152 50.10 11.95 10.38
CA VAL A 152 49.36 13.21 10.13
C VAL A 152 48.18 12.94 9.21
#